data_AF-A0A6A4WAS6-F1
#
_entry.id   AF-A0A6A4WAS6-F1
#
_cell.length_a   1.000
_cell.length_b   1.000
_cell.length_c   1.000
_cell.angle_alpha   90.00
_cell.angle_beta   90.00
_cell.angle_gamma   90.00
#
_symmetry.space_group_name_H-M   'P 1'
#
loop_
_entity.id
_entity.type
_entity.pdbx_description
1 polymer ?
#
loop_
_entity_poly.entity_id
_entity_poly.type
_entity_poly.pdbx_seq_one_letter_code
_entity_poly.pdbx_strand_id
1 'polypeptide(L)'
;MQRRFTRVVPPIAVLSVAEQVVGLQIVAQATWIWSDGSADAGVRRGGGGAVIFTASGETLEVEVAAGDLCSSTRAELFALRAALERVRDEPSPAPLVACSDSRAALSLLSAGAAAQTTTIGAAIWRTLLDIAERRQVTLQWVPAHCGLAENERADALAKQAATLPQGAVPSDARSLTRAVHRTATQDRKAAISVHQLRAGHWGRSLQYLHRIGRHPSVACLQCPDKRCPAALCAVCREEADVPEHVLLRCPALAGACLRLTGSIYVDPSRLRDADLVAALEAGYLRHREPLGYGPP
;
A
#
# COMPACT_ATOMS: atom_id res chain seq x y z
N MET A 1 -41.60 -1.91 1.71
CA MET A 1 -41.05 -0.61 1.25
C MET A 1 -39.65 -0.81 0.71
N GLN A 2 -39.39 -0.50 -0.57
CA GLN A 2 -38.03 -0.42 -1.11
C GLN A 2 -37.50 0.99 -0.85
N ARG A 3 -36.43 1.14 -0.05
CA ARG A 3 -35.73 2.42 0.11
C ARG A 3 -35.02 2.72 -1.23
N ARG A 4 -35.45 3.76 -1.94
CA ARG A 4 -34.85 4.18 -3.23
C ARG A 4 -33.57 4.98 -2.97
N PHE A 5 -32.54 4.73 -3.78
CA PHE A 5 -31.34 5.55 -3.87
C PHE A 5 -31.47 6.48 -5.08
N THR A 6 -31.16 7.77 -4.91
CA THR A 6 -31.31 8.81 -5.96
C THR A 6 -30.16 9.84 -5.92
N ARG A 7 -29.90 10.47 -7.08
CA ARG A 7 -28.75 11.33 -7.47
C ARG A 7 -29.21 12.81 -7.68
N VAL A 8 -28.32 13.77 -8.00
CA VAL A 8 -28.57 15.22 -8.33
C VAL A 8 -28.73 16.16 -7.09
N VAL A 9 -28.18 17.39 -6.93
CA VAL A 9 -27.12 18.22 -7.60
C VAL A 9 -26.57 19.33 -6.62
N PRO A 10 -25.38 19.94 -6.84
CA PRO A 10 -24.73 20.93 -5.96
C PRO A 10 -24.84 22.39 -6.51
N PRO A 11 -24.16 23.43 -5.95
CA PRO A 11 -22.69 23.61 -5.86
C PRO A 11 -22.24 23.68 -4.37
N ILE A 12 -21.06 24.13 -3.89
CA ILE A 12 -19.88 24.86 -4.40
C ILE A 12 -18.62 24.24 -3.73
N ALA A 13 -17.44 24.07 -4.33
CA ALA A 13 -17.06 23.93 -5.75
C ALA A 13 -15.57 23.48 -5.87
N VAL A 14 -15.31 22.28 -6.41
CA VAL A 14 -14.03 21.94 -7.08
C VAL A 14 -14.38 21.64 -8.54
N LEU A 15 -14.41 22.70 -9.35
CA LEU A 15 -15.23 22.79 -10.57
C LEU A 15 -14.47 22.51 -11.89
N SER A 16 -13.64 21.46 -11.94
CA SER A 16 -12.99 21.04 -13.20
C SER A 16 -12.64 19.55 -13.29
N VAL A 17 -12.00 18.98 -12.26
CA VAL A 17 -11.47 17.59 -12.32
C VAL A 17 -12.54 16.53 -12.07
N ALA A 18 -13.43 16.75 -11.08
CA ALA A 18 -14.38 15.73 -10.64
C ALA A 18 -15.44 15.35 -11.70
N GLU A 19 -15.85 16.30 -12.54
CA GLU A 19 -16.84 16.06 -13.60
C GLU A 19 -16.26 15.23 -14.75
N GLN A 20 -15.01 15.48 -15.15
CA GLN A 20 -14.36 14.76 -16.25
C GLN A 20 -13.97 13.31 -15.90
N VAL A 21 -13.68 13.02 -14.62
CA VAL A 21 -13.09 11.74 -14.21
C VAL A 21 -14.10 10.77 -13.57
N VAL A 22 -15.14 11.26 -12.88
CA VAL A 22 -15.95 10.42 -11.96
C VAL A 22 -17.47 10.50 -12.20
N GLY A 23 -17.97 11.60 -12.77
CA GLY A 23 -19.43 11.80 -12.91
C GLY A 23 -20.15 11.89 -11.56
N LEU A 24 -19.47 12.40 -10.53
CA LEU A 24 -20.05 12.71 -9.22
C LEU A 24 -21.18 13.74 -9.35
N GLN A 25 -22.26 13.56 -8.58
CA GLN A 25 -23.27 14.59 -8.40
C GLN A 25 -23.38 14.87 -6.90
N ILE A 26 -22.69 15.94 -6.49
CA ILE A 26 -22.64 16.45 -5.13
C ILE A 26 -24.02 17.06 -4.78
N VAL A 27 -24.27 17.41 -3.51
CA VAL A 27 -25.49 18.06 -3.02
C VAL A 27 -25.09 19.22 -2.10
N ALA A 28 -25.67 20.40 -2.34
CA ALA A 28 -25.23 21.66 -1.72
C ALA A 28 -25.51 21.76 -0.21
N GLN A 29 -26.57 21.12 0.26
CA GLN A 29 -26.94 21.00 1.68
C GLN A 29 -26.90 19.52 2.06
N ALA A 30 -25.71 19.03 2.40
CA ALA A 30 -25.47 17.64 2.77
C ALA A 30 -24.25 17.55 3.71
N THR A 31 -24.22 16.53 4.57
CA THR A 31 -23.04 16.22 5.38
C THR A 31 -22.12 15.30 4.57
N TRP A 32 -20.93 15.79 4.26
CA TRP A 32 -19.90 15.10 3.47
C TRP A 32 -18.87 14.47 4.38
N ILE A 33 -18.70 13.15 4.30
CA ILE A 33 -17.58 12.41 4.90
C ILE A 33 -16.61 12.04 3.78
N TRP A 34 -15.31 12.24 3.99
CA TRP A 34 -14.23 11.70 3.17
C TRP A 34 -13.36 10.83 4.05
N SER A 35 -13.19 9.55 3.74
CA SER A 35 -12.50 8.60 4.63
C SER A 35 -11.57 7.62 3.90
N ASP A 36 -10.35 7.47 4.44
CA ASP A 36 -9.27 6.61 3.94
C ASP A 36 -8.62 5.81 5.10
N GLY A 37 -7.81 4.80 4.79
CA GLY A 37 -7.17 3.91 5.74
C GLY A 37 -5.77 3.43 5.34
N SER A 38 -4.76 3.97 6.03
CA SER A 38 -3.38 3.53 5.94
C SER A 38 -3.14 2.23 6.70
N ALA A 39 -2.17 1.45 6.23
CA ALA A 39 -1.59 0.33 6.95
C ALA A 39 -0.12 0.17 6.55
N ASP A 40 0.79 0.07 7.52
CA ASP A 40 2.22 -0.08 7.28
C ASP A 40 2.51 -1.30 6.42
N ALA A 41 3.18 -1.02 5.29
CA ALA A 41 3.37 -1.90 4.14
C ALA A 41 2.08 -2.52 3.54
N GLY A 42 0.90 -2.31 4.11
CA GLY A 42 -0.37 -2.97 3.81
C GLY A 42 -0.74 -4.17 4.71
N VAL A 43 -0.06 -4.38 5.85
CA VAL A 43 -0.41 -5.44 6.85
C VAL A 43 -0.22 -5.07 8.32
N ARG A 44 0.44 -3.95 8.66
CA ARG A 44 0.68 -3.53 10.05
C ARG A 44 0.08 -2.16 10.38
N ARG A 45 0.09 -1.79 11.67
CA ARG A 45 -0.21 -0.44 12.21
C ARG A 45 -1.29 0.31 11.42
N GLY A 46 -2.52 -0.18 11.49
CA GLY A 46 -3.63 0.43 10.76
C GLY A 46 -4.00 1.79 11.33
N GLY A 47 -4.15 2.79 10.49
CA GLY A 47 -4.67 4.11 10.83
C GLY A 47 -5.80 4.51 9.90
N GLY A 48 -6.97 4.79 10.44
CA GLY A 48 -8.11 5.35 9.71
C GLY A 48 -8.17 6.86 9.89
N GLY A 49 -8.38 7.59 8.81
CA GLY A 49 -8.51 9.06 8.80
C GLY A 49 -9.74 9.50 8.05
N ALA A 50 -10.43 10.53 8.55
CA ALA A 50 -11.57 11.11 7.85
C ALA A 50 -11.74 12.61 8.12
N VAL A 51 -12.22 13.32 7.09
CA VAL A 51 -12.64 14.72 7.13
C VAL A 51 -14.16 14.76 6.96
N ILE A 52 -14.85 15.59 7.73
CA ILE A 52 -16.30 15.73 7.68
C ILE A 52 -16.66 17.20 7.53
N PHE A 53 -17.48 17.53 6.54
CA PHE A 53 -18.11 18.84 6.38
C PHE A 53 -19.60 18.67 6.67
N THR A 54 -20.11 19.29 7.74
CA THR A 54 -21.52 19.13 8.13
C THR A 54 -22.43 20.02 7.27
N ALA A 55 -23.71 19.68 7.20
CA ALA A 55 -24.71 20.54 6.60
C ALA A 55 -24.91 21.89 7.35
N SER A 56 -24.36 22.04 8.57
CA SER A 56 -24.29 23.30 9.32
C SER A 56 -23.03 24.14 9.03
N GLY A 57 -22.11 23.66 8.18
CA GLY A 57 -20.87 24.36 7.84
C GLY A 57 -19.69 24.13 8.79
N GLU A 58 -19.81 23.20 9.74
CA GLU A 58 -18.69 22.79 10.60
C GLU A 58 -17.75 21.85 9.82
N THR A 59 -16.43 21.99 10.03
CA THR A 59 -15.44 21.02 9.55
C THR A 59 -14.88 20.24 10.75
N LEU A 60 -14.97 18.91 10.69
CA LEU A 60 -14.46 18.00 11.71
C LEU A 60 -13.40 17.08 11.10
N GLU A 61 -12.45 16.64 11.93
CA GLU A 61 -11.45 15.63 11.59
C GLU A 61 -11.58 14.45 12.55
N VAL A 62 -11.25 13.26 12.06
CA VAL A 62 -11.32 12.00 12.79
C VAL A 62 -10.07 11.17 12.50
N GLU A 63 -9.35 10.79 13.55
CA GLU A 63 -8.26 9.82 13.53
C GLU A 63 -8.65 8.59 14.36
N VAL A 64 -8.32 7.39 13.89
CA VAL A 64 -8.64 6.16 14.62
C VAL A 64 -7.61 5.05 14.38
N ALA A 65 -7.09 4.46 15.45
CA ALA A 65 -6.27 3.25 15.38
C ALA A 65 -7.13 2.05 14.89
N ALA A 66 -6.62 1.27 13.94
CA ALA A 66 -7.31 0.11 13.36
C ALA A 66 -6.68 -1.25 13.73
N GLY A 67 -5.55 -1.24 14.45
CA GLY A 67 -4.88 -2.40 15.05
C GLY A 67 -3.50 -2.67 14.47
N ASP A 68 -2.63 -3.31 15.27
CA ASP A 68 -1.23 -3.57 14.86
C ASP A 68 -1.13 -4.56 13.69
N LEU A 69 -2.08 -5.49 13.55
CA LEU A 69 -2.26 -6.31 12.34
C LEU A 69 -3.54 -5.86 11.63
N CYS A 70 -3.37 -5.08 10.56
CA CYS A 70 -4.44 -4.44 9.83
C CYS A 70 -4.08 -4.36 8.35
N SER A 71 -5.08 -4.50 7.47
CA SER A 71 -4.91 -4.15 6.05
C SER A 71 -5.64 -2.85 5.77
N SER A 72 -5.27 -2.10 4.72
CA SER A 72 -5.93 -0.85 4.33
C SER A 72 -7.45 -1.00 4.35
N THR A 73 -7.98 -2.10 3.76
CA THR A 73 -9.42 -2.44 3.74
C THR A 73 -10.11 -2.52 5.09
N ARG A 74 -9.36 -2.79 6.16
CA ARG A 74 -9.86 -2.71 7.53
C ARG A 74 -9.70 -1.31 8.13
N ALA A 75 -8.59 -0.61 7.85
CA ALA A 75 -8.38 0.76 8.29
C ALA A 75 -9.42 1.74 7.70
N GLU A 76 -9.74 1.61 6.41
CA GLU A 76 -10.76 2.38 5.70
C GLU A 76 -12.15 2.18 6.34
N LEU A 77 -12.49 0.94 6.69
CA LEU A 77 -13.73 0.60 7.40
C LEU A 77 -13.74 1.15 8.84
N PHE A 78 -12.58 1.23 9.51
CA PHE A 78 -12.46 1.89 10.81
C PHE A 78 -12.67 3.41 10.70
N ALA A 79 -12.07 4.07 9.70
CA ALA A 79 -12.26 5.49 9.41
C ALA A 79 -13.73 5.81 9.14
N LEU A 80 -14.36 5.07 8.21
CA LEU A 80 -15.77 5.23 7.87
C LEU A 80 -16.68 5.01 9.08
N ARG A 81 -16.41 4.00 9.92
CA ARG A 81 -17.18 3.80 11.17
C ARG A 81 -17.06 4.99 12.10
N ALA A 82 -15.84 5.45 12.38
CA ALA A 82 -15.60 6.54 13.32
C ALA A 82 -16.21 7.86 12.83
N ALA A 83 -16.14 8.14 11.53
CA ALA A 83 -16.78 9.31 10.92
C ALA A 83 -18.32 9.23 11.00
N LEU A 84 -18.92 8.08 10.67
CA LEU A 84 -20.36 7.87 10.80
C LEU A 84 -20.84 7.95 12.26
N GLU A 85 -20.05 7.43 13.21
CA GLU A 85 -20.32 7.58 14.65
C GLU A 85 -20.27 9.06 15.07
N ARG A 86 -19.34 9.85 14.54
CA ARG A 86 -19.17 11.28 14.85
C ARG A 86 -20.34 12.18 14.38
N VAL A 87 -21.14 11.72 13.42
CA VAL A 87 -22.35 12.41 12.91
C VAL A 87 -23.65 11.59 13.02
N ARG A 88 -23.66 10.53 13.85
CA ARG A 88 -24.87 9.71 14.09
C ARG A 88 -26.02 10.57 14.61
N ASP A 89 -25.70 11.41 15.58
CA ASP A 89 -26.66 12.18 16.37
C ASP A 89 -26.77 13.64 15.88
N GLU A 90 -26.27 13.92 14.67
CA GLU A 90 -26.50 15.20 13.99
C GLU A 90 -28.03 15.37 13.73
N PRO A 91 -28.66 16.47 14.18
CA PRO A 91 -30.11 16.66 14.04
C PRO A 91 -30.54 17.06 12.62
N SER A 92 -29.60 17.19 11.68
CA SER A 92 -29.87 17.67 10.32
C SER A 92 -30.56 16.61 9.46
N PRO A 93 -31.71 16.93 8.82
CA PRO A 93 -32.33 16.04 7.82
C PRO A 93 -31.59 16.05 6.47
N ALA A 94 -30.58 16.91 6.30
CA ALA A 94 -29.78 17.01 5.10
C ALA A 94 -29.10 15.65 4.76
N PRO A 95 -29.08 15.22 3.49
CA PRO A 95 -28.45 13.97 3.09
C PRO A 95 -27.02 13.81 3.60
N LEU A 96 -26.59 12.58 3.89
CA LEU A 96 -25.21 12.24 4.17
C LEU A 96 -24.59 11.53 2.97
N VAL A 97 -23.40 11.96 2.56
CA VAL A 97 -22.60 11.28 1.53
C VAL A 97 -21.23 10.94 2.11
N ALA A 98 -20.88 9.66 2.10
CA ALA A 98 -19.56 9.18 2.53
C ALA A 98 -18.75 8.71 1.33
N CYS A 99 -17.74 9.50 0.98
CA CYS A 99 -16.72 9.22 -0.02
C CYS A 99 -15.61 8.33 0.56
N SER A 100 -15.23 7.30 -0.18
CA SER A 100 -14.00 6.53 0.06
C SER A 100 -13.48 5.99 -1.28
N ASP A 101 -12.17 5.99 -1.48
CA ASP A 101 -11.55 5.45 -2.69
C ASP A 101 -11.42 3.93 -2.70
N SER A 102 -11.83 3.27 -1.61
CA SER A 102 -11.80 1.82 -1.52
C SER A 102 -13.02 1.14 -2.10
N ARG A 103 -12.84 0.63 -3.31
CA ARG A 103 -13.75 -0.35 -3.92
C ARG A 103 -13.90 -1.61 -3.06
N ALA A 104 -12.91 -1.96 -2.23
CA ALA A 104 -12.92 -3.16 -1.41
C ALA A 104 -13.78 -2.98 -0.14
N ALA A 105 -13.65 -1.85 0.56
CA ALA A 105 -14.50 -1.52 1.71
C ALA A 105 -15.97 -1.36 1.28
N LEU A 106 -16.21 -0.61 0.19
CA LEU A 106 -17.55 -0.41 -0.36
C LEU A 106 -18.18 -1.73 -0.84
N SER A 107 -17.41 -2.64 -1.47
CA SER A 107 -17.91 -3.96 -1.89
C SER A 107 -18.18 -4.94 -0.74
N LEU A 108 -17.60 -4.72 0.45
CA LEU A 108 -17.97 -5.48 1.66
C LEU A 108 -19.30 -4.99 2.22
N LEU A 109 -19.56 -3.68 2.15
CA LEU A 109 -20.80 -3.07 2.62
C LEU A 109 -21.97 -3.29 1.66
N SER A 110 -21.74 -3.31 0.34
CA SER A 110 -22.79 -3.41 -0.70
C SER A 110 -23.65 -4.68 -0.63
N ALA A 111 -23.21 -5.72 0.08
CA ALA A 111 -23.99 -6.94 0.34
C ALA A 111 -25.16 -6.73 1.32
N GLY A 112 -25.25 -5.57 1.98
CA GLY A 112 -26.31 -5.26 2.94
C GLY A 112 -26.02 -5.73 4.37
N ALA A 113 -26.80 -5.23 5.33
CA ALA A 113 -26.61 -5.50 6.76
C ALA A 113 -26.66 -6.99 7.13
N ALA A 114 -27.61 -7.74 6.57
CA ALA A 114 -27.80 -9.17 6.88
C ALA A 114 -26.67 -10.08 6.36
N ALA A 115 -25.85 -9.60 5.42
CA ALA A 115 -24.73 -10.36 4.83
C ALA A 115 -23.37 -10.04 5.49
N GLN A 116 -23.33 -9.23 6.55
CA GLN A 116 -22.09 -8.78 7.16
C GLN A 116 -21.40 -9.89 7.96
N THR A 117 -20.31 -10.41 7.40
CA THR A 117 -19.46 -11.45 7.99
C THR A 117 -18.32 -10.91 8.88
N THR A 118 -18.35 -9.63 9.23
CA THR A 118 -17.32 -8.98 10.07
C THR A 118 -17.97 -8.07 11.13
N THR A 119 -17.35 -7.99 12.31
CA THR A 119 -17.82 -7.12 13.41
C THR A 119 -17.80 -5.64 13.02
N ILE A 120 -16.77 -5.21 12.28
CA ILE A 120 -16.66 -3.84 11.77
C ILE A 120 -17.75 -3.52 10.75
N GLY A 121 -18.02 -4.42 9.79
CA GLY A 121 -19.06 -4.25 8.78
C GLY A 121 -20.47 -4.21 9.39
N ALA A 122 -20.74 -5.05 10.40
CA ALA A 122 -21.99 -5.01 11.16
C ALA A 122 -22.15 -3.73 11.99
N ALA A 123 -21.08 -3.21 12.61
CA ALA A 123 -21.10 -1.96 13.36
C ALA A 123 -21.32 -0.72 12.47
N ILE A 124 -20.73 -0.71 11.27
CA ILE A 124 -21.01 0.29 10.23
C ILE A 124 -22.47 0.19 9.82
N TRP A 125 -22.96 -1.01 9.46
CA TRP A 125 -24.35 -1.18 9.00
C TRP A 125 -25.40 -0.81 10.03
N ARG A 126 -25.18 -1.06 11.32
CA ARG A 126 -26.03 -0.53 12.40
C ARG A 126 -26.08 1.00 12.34
N THR A 127 -24.91 1.65 12.38
CA THR A 127 -24.80 3.12 12.31
C THR A 127 -25.43 3.72 11.06
N LEU A 128 -25.27 3.07 9.89
CA LEU A 128 -25.92 3.46 8.64
C LEU A 128 -27.45 3.35 8.72
N LEU A 129 -27.98 2.30 9.36
CA LEU A 129 -29.42 2.16 9.58
C LEU A 129 -29.94 3.24 10.54
N ASP A 130 -29.27 3.46 11.67
CA ASP A 130 -29.61 4.47 12.69
C ASP A 130 -29.72 5.89 12.07
N ILE A 131 -28.80 6.24 11.16
CA ILE A 131 -28.79 7.53 10.44
C ILE A 131 -29.86 7.54 9.34
N ALA A 132 -30.05 6.42 8.63
CA ALA A 132 -31.03 6.29 7.55
C ALA A 132 -32.50 6.20 8.03
N GLU A 133 -32.76 6.39 9.32
CA GLU A 133 -34.10 6.73 9.84
C GLU A 133 -34.42 8.23 9.71
N ARG A 134 -33.40 9.09 9.72
CA ARG A 134 -33.54 10.56 9.75
C ARG A 134 -33.23 11.25 8.42
N ARG A 135 -32.33 10.69 7.61
CA ARG A 135 -31.85 11.30 6.35
C ARG A 135 -31.47 10.27 5.28
N GLN A 136 -31.40 10.68 4.01
CA GLN A 136 -30.80 9.85 2.96
C GLN A 136 -29.31 9.64 3.26
N VAL A 137 -28.83 8.41 3.12
CA VAL A 137 -27.40 8.07 3.23
C VAL A 137 -26.91 7.47 1.93
N THR A 138 -25.77 7.98 1.42
CA THR A 138 -25.13 7.51 0.20
C THR A 138 -23.68 7.12 0.50
N LEU A 139 -23.27 5.92 0.10
CA LEU A 139 -21.85 5.53 0.06
C LEU A 139 -21.35 5.72 -1.37
N GLN A 140 -20.24 6.44 -1.55
CA GLN A 140 -19.76 6.90 -2.85
C GLN A 140 -18.28 6.50 -3.03
N TRP A 141 -17.97 5.94 -4.20
CA TRP A 141 -16.59 5.67 -4.58
C TRP A 141 -15.94 6.91 -5.23
N VAL A 142 -14.68 7.18 -4.92
CA VAL A 142 -13.86 8.23 -5.56
C VAL A 142 -12.50 7.67 -6.01
N PRO A 143 -11.82 8.24 -7.01
CA PRO A 143 -10.48 7.79 -7.38
C PRO A 143 -9.41 8.27 -6.38
N ALA A 144 -8.54 7.36 -5.93
CA ALA A 144 -7.37 7.68 -5.11
C ALA A 144 -6.34 8.54 -5.88
N HIS A 145 -5.56 9.33 -5.15
CA HIS A 145 -4.35 10.04 -5.62
C HIS A 145 -4.51 10.84 -6.93
N CYS A 146 -5.59 11.63 -7.03
CA CYS A 146 -5.95 12.37 -8.24
C CYS A 146 -6.12 13.89 -8.05
N GLY A 147 -5.64 14.47 -6.94
CA GLY A 147 -5.79 15.90 -6.64
C GLY A 147 -7.10 16.27 -5.92
N LEU A 148 -7.80 15.29 -5.34
CA LEU A 148 -8.98 15.54 -4.49
C LEU A 148 -8.50 15.88 -3.07
N ALA A 149 -8.40 17.17 -2.78
CA ALA A 149 -7.82 17.70 -1.53
C ALA A 149 -8.46 17.13 -0.27
N GLU A 150 -9.77 16.85 -0.28
CA GLU A 150 -10.51 16.26 0.84
C GLU A 150 -10.12 14.79 1.09
N ASN A 151 -9.86 14.03 0.02
CA ASN A 151 -9.40 12.63 0.11
C ASN A 151 -7.91 12.58 0.50
N GLU A 152 -7.09 13.51 0.00
CA GLU A 152 -5.67 13.63 0.34
C GLU A 152 -5.47 14.09 1.80
N ARG A 153 -6.40 14.90 2.34
CA ARG A 153 -6.45 15.23 3.77
C ARG A 153 -6.91 14.03 4.62
N ALA A 154 -7.83 13.21 4.14
CA ALA A 154 -8.20 11.95 4.81
C ALA A 154 -7.03 10.94 4.85
N ASP A 155 -6.28 10.79 3.75
CA ASP A 155 -5.04 10.00 3.65
C ASP A 155 -3.96 10.50 4.65
N ALA A 156 -3.77 11.82 4.74
CA ALA A 156 -2.86 12.41 5.73
C ALA A 156 -3.25 12.05 7.17
N LEU A 157 -4.52 12.22 7.55
CA LEU A 157 -5.06 11.80 8.85
C LEU A 157 -4.93 10.28 9.07
N ALA A 158 -5.10 9.47 8.02
CA ALA A 158 -4.97 8.02 8.11
C ALA A 158 -3.52 7.59 8.40
N LYS A 159 -2.54 8.28 7.80
CA LYS A 159 -1.10 8.12 8.07
C LYS A 159 -0.72 8.61 9.47
N GLN A 160 -1.30 9.70 9.95
CA GLN A 160 -1.10 10.18 11.32
C GLN A 160 -1.72 9.19 12.34
N ALA A 161 -2.93 8.69 12.09
CA ALA A 161 -3.60 7.69 12.92
C ALA A 161 -2.83 6.35 13.05
N ALA A 162 -1.98 5.99 12.09
CA ALA A 162 -1.11 4.80 12.18
C ALA A 162 -0.04 4.94 13.29
N THR A 163 0.29 6.18 13.68
CA THR A 163 1.24 6.47 14.77
C THR A 163 0.64 6.21 16.17
N LEU A 164 -0.69 6.20 16.29
CA LEU A 164 -1.43 6.04 17.56
C LEU A 164 -1.21 4.68 18.23
N PRO A 165 -1.47 4.55 19.55
CA PRO A 165 -1.38 3.28 20.28
C PRO A 165 -2.33 2.19 19.75
N GLN A 166 -1.78 1.17 19.10
CA GLN A 166 -2.56 0.14 18.41
C GLN A 166 -3.07 -1.00 19.31
N GLY A 167 -2.49 -1.19 20.51
CA GLY A 167 -2.67 -2.39 21.34
C GLY A 167 -4.09 -2.61 21.89
N ALA A 168 -4.93 -1.58 21.92
CA ALA A 168 -6.32 -1.68 22.39
C ALA A 168 -7.29 -2.23 21.32
N VAL A 169 -6.85 -2.39 20.07
CA VAL A 169 -7.73 -2.73 18.94
C VAL A 169 -7.54 -4.19 18.52
N PRO A 170 -8.54 -5.08 18.72
CA PRO A 170 -8.38 -6.50 18.44
C PRO A 170 -8.15 -6.80 16.96
N SER A 171 -7.12 -7.58 16.66
CA SER A 171 -6.85 -8.09 15.30
C SER A 171 -7.94 -9.07 14.86
N ASP A 172 -8.34 -9.02 13.58
CA ASP A 172 -9.26 -10.03 13.01
C ASP A 172 -8.52 -11.15 12.26
N ALA A 173 -9.21 -12.28 12.11
CA ALA A 173 -8.66 -13.46 11.45
C ALA A 173 -8.23 -13.19 10.00
N ARG A 174 -8.91 -12.31 9.25
CA ARG A 174 -8.54 -11.98 7.86
C ARG A 174 -7.22 -11.22 7.81
N SER A 175 -7.01 -10.28 8.73
CA SER A 175 -5.79 -9.49 8.86
C SER A 175 -4.61 -10.35 9.32
N LEU A 176 -4.85 -11.26 10.29
CA LEU A 176 -3.91 -12.31 10.70
C LEU A 176 -3.50 -13.22 9.52
N THR A 177 -4.46 -13.81 8.81
CA THR A 177 -4.18 -14.68 7.64
C THR A 177 -3.43 -13.91 6.54
N ARG A 178 -3.81 -12.65 6.26
CA ARG A 178 -3.15 -11.81 5.26
C ARG A 178 -1.71 -11.45 5.66
N ALA A 179 -1.45 -11.22 6.94
CA ALA A 179 -0.09 -11.03 7.46
C ALA A 179 0.75 -12.31 7.31
N VAL A 180 0.27 -13.47 7.76
CA VAL A 180 0.97 -14.76 7.66
C VAL A 180 1.27 -15.13 6.20
N HIS A 181 0.27 -15.03 5.32
CA HIS A 181 0.45 -15.29 3.88
C HIS A 181 1.49 -14.35 3.25
N ARG A 182 1.52 -13.07 3.67
CA ARG A 182 2.49 -12.10 3.19
C ARG A 182 3.92 -12.47 3.63
N THR A 183 4.13 -12.76 4.91
CA THR A 183 5.45 -13.18 5.44
C THR A 183 5.95 -14.40 4.67
N ALA A 184 5.18 -15.49 4.62
CA ALA A 184 5.56 -16.71 3.88
C ALA A 184 5.81 -16.46 2.37
N THR A 185 5.12 -15.48 1.76
CA THR A 185 5.38 -15.06 0.37
C THR A 185 6.68 -14.27 0.23
N GLN A 186 7.06 -13.46 1.23
CA GLN A 186 8.33 -12.74 1.27
C GLN A 186 9.49 -13.71 1.50
N ASP A 187 9.36 -14.64 2.44
CA ASP A 187 10.36 -15.67 2.75
C ASP A 187 10.63 -16.56 1.54
N ARG A 188 9.57 -17.03 0.86
CA ARG A 188 9.68 -17.80 -0.39
C ARG A 188 10.37 -17.02 -1.49
N LYS A 189 10.11 -15.70 -1.62
CA LYS A 189 10.79 -14.84 -2.60
C LYS A 189 12.27 -14.66 -2.26
N ALA A 190 12.64 -14.49 -0.99
CA ALA A 190 14.02 -14.40 -0.55
C ALA A 190 14.78 -15.71 -0.82
N ALA A 191 14.21 -16.87 -0.45
CA ALA A 191 14.81 -18.18 -0.70
C ALA A 191 15.04 -18.46 -2.20
N ILE A 192 14.08 -18.10 -3.07
CA ILE A 192 14.24 -18.19 -4.53
C ILE A 192 15.37 -17.26 -5.02
N SER A 193 15.46 -16.04 -4.50
CA SER A 193 16.49 -15.08 -4.91
C SER A 193 17.89 -15.54 -4.51
N VAL A 194 18.06 -16.00 -3.26
CA VAL A 194 19.29 -16.63 -2.73
C VAL A 194 19.71 -17.83 -3.59
N HIS A 195 18.76 -18.71 -3.96
CA HIS A 195 19.05 -19.85 -4.82
C HIS A 195 19.49 -19.42 -6.23
N GLN A 196 18.77 -18.51 -6.88
CA GLN A 196 19.13 -18.01 -8.21
C GLN A 196 20.47 -17.27 -8.22
N LEU A 197 20.78 -16.52 -7.15
CA LEU A 197 22.06 -15.86 -6.95
C LEU A 197 23.19 -16.88 -6.84
N ARG A 198 23.09 -17.89 -5.96
CA ARG A 198 24.07 -18.99 -5.90
C ARG A 198 24.24 -19.73 -7.24
N ALA A 199 23.17 -19.90 -8.00
CA ALA A 199 23.18 -20.64 -9.27
C ALA A 199 23.63 -19.83 -10.50
N GLY A 200 23.84 -18.51 -10.40
CA GLY A 200 24.19 -17.69 -11.57
C GLY A 200 23.05 -17.50 -12.58
N HIS A 201 21.81 -17.66 -12.12
CA HIS A 201 20.56 -17.49 -12.87
C HIS A 201 19.67 -16.40 -12.26
N TRP A 202 20.30 -15.46 -11.55
CA TRP A 202 19.66 -14.38 -10.80
C TRP A 202 19.02 -13.36 -11.73
N GLY A 203 17.69 -13.21 -11.67
CA GLY A 203 16.93 -12.25 -12.49
C GLY A 203 17.28 -10.77 -12.26
N ARG A 204 18.28 -10.47 -11.43
CA ARG A 204 18.86 -9.15 -11.19
C ARG A 204 20.29 -9.02 -11.75
N SER A 205 21.00 -10.11 -12.06
CA SER A 205 22.36 -10.06 -12.61
C SER A 205 22.36 -9.53 -14.06
N LEU A 206 23.13 -8.48 -14.33
CA LEU A 206 23.34 -7.95 -15.68
C LEU A 206 24.04 -8.95 -16.59
N GLN A 207 25.01 -9.72 -16.08
CA GLN A 207 25.67 -10.79 -16.84
C GLN A 207 24.67 -11.87 -17.27
N TYR A 208 23.79 -12.32 -16.35
CA TYR A 208 22.78 -13.31 -16.67
C TYR A 208 21.77 -12.77 -17.68
N LEU A 209 21.20 -11.59 -17.41
CA LEU A 209 20.20 -10.96 -18.27
C LEU A 209 20.75 -10.67 -19.67
N HIS A 210 21.98 -10.16 -19.78
CA HIS A 210 22.64 -9.90 -21.06
C HIS A 210 22.87 -11.20 -21.84
N ARG A 211 23.39 -12.24 -21.18
CA ARG A 211 23.61 -13.57 -21.77
C ARG A 211 22.33 -14.21 -22.34
N ILE A 212 21.15 -13.88 -21.79
CA ILE A 212 19.84 -14.36 -22.28
C ILE A 212 19.06 -13.32 -23.11
N GLY A 213 19.71 -12.23 -23.57
CA GLY A 213 19.09 -11.22 -24.43
C GLY A 213 18.05 -10.32 -23.74
N ARG A 214 17.96 -10.35 -22.40
CA ARG A 214 17.06 -9.51 -21.59
C ARG A 214 17.71 -8.24 -21.03
N HIS A 215 18.98 -8.01 -21.36
CA HIS A 215 19.69 -6.74 -21.13
C HIS A 215 20.57 -6.42 -22.34
N PRO A 216 19.98 -6.05 -23.50
CA PRO A 216 20.73 -5.60 -24.66
C PRO A 216 21.33 -4.21 -24.44
N SER A 217 22.29 -3.86 -25.29
CA SER A 217 22.95 -2.55 -25.34
C SER A 217 23.23 -2.17 -26.80
N VAL A 218 23.45 -0.88 -27.08
CA VAL A 218 23.78 -0.40 -28.43
C VAL A 218 25.08 -1.00 -28.99
N ALA A 219 26.03 -1.40 -28.13
CA ALA A 219 27.29 -2.01 -28.53
C ALA A 219 27.23 -3.55 -28.59
N CYS A 220 26.25 -4.18 -27.95
CA CYS A 220 26.06 -5.63 -27.95
C CYS A 220 24.63 -5.98 -27.52
N LEU A 221 23.90 -6.73 -28.35
CA LEU A 221 22.53 -7.16 -28.05
C LEU A 221 22.49 -8.36 -27.07
N GLN A 222 23.36 -9.35 -27.29
CA GLN A 222 23.45 -10.57 -26.48
C GLN A 222 24.81 -11.24 -26.71
N CYS A 223 25.60 -11.46 -25.66
CA CYS A 223 26.80 -12.29 -25.71
C CYS A 223 27.09 -12.99 -24.37
N PRO A 224 27.94 -14.04 -24.35
CA PRO A 224 28.38 -14.69 -23.11
C PRO A 224 29.64 -14.08 -22.48
N ASP A 225 30.33 -13.12 -23.11
CA ASP A 225 31.61 -12.61 -22.60
C ASP A 225 31.42 -11.82 -21.30
N LYS A 226 32.10 -12.31 -20.25
CA LYS A 226 32.18 -11.70 -18.92
C LYS A 226 32.74 -10.27 -18.93
N ARG A 227 33.51 -9.90 -19.95
CA ARG A 227 34.14 -8.57 -20.11
C ARG A 227 33.28 -7.59 -20.93
N CYS A 228 32.12 -8.02 -21.44
CA CYS A 228 31.22 -7.12 -22.15
C CYS A 228 30.71 -6.02 -21.20
N PRO A 229 30.76 -4.72 -21.57
CA PRO A 229 30.28 -3.63 -20.72
C PRO A 229 28.83 -3.79 -20.22
N ALA A 230 27.96 -4.41 -21.03
CA ALA A 230 26.57 -4.71 -20.67
C ALA A 230 26.40 -5.85 -19.65
N ALA A 231 27.48 -6.58 -19.33
CA ALA A 231 27.53 -7.70 -18.40
C ALA A 231 28.32 -7.40 -17.10
N LEU A 232 28.93 -6.20 -16.99
CA LEU A 232 29.68 -5.78 -15.81
C LEU A 232 28.76 -5.52 -14.60
N CYS A 233 29.29 -5.72 -13.40
CA CYS A 233 28.64 -5.55 -12.10
C CYS A 233 27.84 -4.25 -12.03
N ALA A 234 26.55 -4.31 -11.70
CA ALA A 234 25.68 -3.15 -11.67
C ALA A 234 26.08 -2.09 -10.62
N VAL A 235 27.01 -2.43 -9.72
CA VAL A 235 27.49 -1.59 -8.62
C VAL A 235 28.88 -1.03 -8.90
N CYS A 236 29.94 -1.85 -8.94
CA CYS A 236 31.31 -1.35 -9.11
C CYS A 236 31.81 -1.29 -10.57
N ARG A 237 31.12 -1.95 -11.52
CA ARG A 237 31.52 -2.07 -12.93
C ARG A 237 32.89 -2.72 -13.24
N GLU A 238 33.67 -3.15 -12.24
CA GLU A 238 35.03 -3.68 -12.44
C GLU A 238 35.09 -5.11 -13.03
N GLU A 239 34.20 -6.00 -12.61
CA GLU A 239 34.11 -7.37 -13.10
C GLU A 239 32.71 -7.69 -13.65
N ALA A 240 32.55 -8.86 -14.27
CA ALA A 240 31.25 -9.43 -14.62
C ALA A 240 30.32 -9.54 -13.40
N ASP A 241 29.02 -9.34 -13.63
CA ASP A 241 27.98 -9.39 -12.60
C ASP A 241 27.58 -10.83 -12.21
N VAL A 242 28.58 -11.63 -11.81
CA VAL A 242 28.48 -13.07 -11.53
C VAL A 242 28.52 -13.37 -10.02
N PRO A 243 27.99 -14.51 -9.54
CA PRO A 243 27.85 -14.77 -8.10
C PRO A 243 29.16 -14.73 -7.32
N GLU A 244 30.24 -15.22 -7.94
CA GLU A 244 31.61 -15.21 -7.41
C GLU A 244 32.17 -13.79 -7.22
N HIS A 245 31.76 -12.83 -8.05
CA HIS A 245 32.08 -11.42 -7.83
C HIS A 245 31.18 -10.85 -6.73
N VAL A 246 29.85 -10.99 -6.90
CA VAL A 246 28.83 -10.40 -6.02
C VAL A 246 28.94 -10.85 -4.57
N LEU A 247 29.26 -12.12 -4.30
CA LEU A 247 29.26 -12.69 -2.95
C LEU A 247 30.64 -12.72 -2.25
N LEU A 248 31.75 -12.56 -2.98
CA LEU A 248 33.10 -12.76 -2.44
C LEU A 248 34.07 -11.60 -2.69
N ARG A 249 33.89 -10.81 -3.77
CA ARG A 249 34.96 -9.93 -4.31
C ARG A 249 34.53 -8.50 -4.65
N CYS A 250 33.23 -8.20 -4.73
CA CYS A 250 32.73 -6.85 -5.05
C CYS A 250 33.16 -5.81 -4.01
N PRO A 251 34.01 -4.82 -4.36
CA PRO A 251 34.57 -3.88 -3.39
C PRO A 251 33.52 -2.96 -2.76
N ALA A 252 32.46 -2.63 -3.51
CA ALA A 252 31.31 -1.89 -2.99
C ALA A 252 30.55 -2.61 -1.87
N LEU A 253 30.78 -3.92 -1.69
CA LEU A 253 30.24 -4.71 -0.58
C LEU A 253 31.22 -4.95 0.56
N ALA A 254 32.49 -4.54 0.46
CA ALA A 254 33.49 -4.74 1.52
C ALA A 254 32.99 -4.28 2.91
N GLY A 255 32.33 -3.11 2.97
CA GLY A 255 31.73 -2.60 4.21
C GLY A 255 30.48 -3.36 4.69
N ALA A 256 29.75 -4.04 3.79
CA ALA A 256 28.66 -4.94 4.15
C ALA A 256 29.20 -6.29 4.65
N CYS A 257 30.18 -6.87 3.95
CA CYS A 257 30.91 -8.07 4.38
C CYS A 257 31.49 -7.87 5.78
N LEU A 258 32.24 -6.78 6.02
CA LEU A 258 32.85 -6.49 7.32
C LEU A 258 31.85 -6.50 8.48
N ARG A 259 30.65 -5.94 8.29
CA ARG A 259 29.58 -5.93 9.30
C ARG A 259 28.88 -7.28 9.49
N LEU A 260 28.84 -8.13 8.47
CA LEU A 260 28.13 -9.43 8.49
C LEU A 260 29.04 -10.60 8.86
N THR A 261 30.34 -10.51 8.58
CA THR A 261 31.27 -11.63 8.72
C THR A 261 32.44 -11.35 9.67
N GLY A 262 32.72 -10.08 9.98
CA GLY A 262 33.96 -9.64 10.64
C GLY A 262 35.13 -9.40 9.66
N SER A 263 34.91 -9.54 8.35
CA SER A 263 35.96 -9.47 7.32
C SER A 263 35.43 -8.88 6.01
N ILE A 264 36.25 -8.11 5.30
CA ILE A 264 35.91 -7.66 3.92
C ILE A 264 35.85 -8.84 2.94
N TYR A 265 36.61 -9.90 3.19
CA TYR A 265 36.61 -11.16 2.45
C TYR A 265 35.63 -12.15 3.09
N VAL A 266 34.74 -12.74 2.30
CA VAL A 266 33.80 -13.77 2.75
C VAL A 266 34.40 -15.15 2.48
N ASP A 267 34.40 -16.03 3.48
CA ASP A 267 34.73 -17.45 3.29
C ASP A 267 33.61 -18.14 2.47
N PRO A 268 33.90 -18.78 1.32
CA PRO A 268 32.91 -19.53 0.54
C PRO A 268 32.15 -20.60 1.34
N SER A 269 32.73 -21.15 2.41
CA SER A 269 32.06 -22.11 3.30
C SER A 269 30.80 -21.49 3.94
N ARG A 270 30.88 -20.20 4.30
CA ARG A 270 29.79 -19.43 4.92
C ARG A 270 28.66 -19.11 3.93
N LEU A 271 28.91 -19.13 2.61
CA LEU A 271 27.85 -18.92 1.61
C LEU A 271 26.80 -20.05 1.55
N ARG A 272 26.97 -21.12 2.34
CA ARG A 272 25.93 -22.12 2.63
C ARG A 272 24.78 -21.55 3.48
N ASP A 273 25.09 -20.59 4.36
CA ASP A 273 24.09 -19.83 5.12
C ASP A 273 23.23 -19.00 4.16
N ALA A 274 21.91 -19.17 4.24
CA ALA A 274 20.94 -18.45 3.40
C ALA A 274 20.76 -16.99 3.86
N ASP A 275 20.88 -16.73 5.16
CA ASP A 275 20.64 -15.41 5.73
C ASP A 275 21.82 -14.48 5.45
N LEU A 276 23.06 -14.98 5.52
CA LEU A 276 24.23 -14.25 5.02
C LEU A 276 24.11 -13.90 3.54
N VAL A 277 23.68 -14.84 2.69
CA VAL A 277 23.52 -14.57 1.24
C VAL A 277 22.39 -13.57 0.98
N ALA A 278 21.27 -13.64 1.71
CA ALA A 278 20.19 -12.66 1.63
C ALA A 278 20.63 -11.27 2.13
N ALA A 279 21.46 -11.20 3.17
CA ALA A 279 21.99 -9.95 3.71
C ALA A 279 23.02 -9.29 2.76
N LEU A 280 23.85 -10.09 2.08
CA LEU A 280 24.74 -9.65 1.00
C LEU A 280 23.95 -9.20 -0.23
N GLU A 281 22.90 -9.93 -0.63
CA GLU A 281 21.98 -9.53 -1.70
C GLU A 281 21.32 -8.17 -1.40
N ALA A 282 20.79 -8.01 -0.18
CA ALA A 282 20.23 -6.75 0.29
C ALA A 282 21.28 -5.63 0.36
N GLY A 283 22.56 -5.95 0.58
CA GLY A 283 23.69 -5.04 0.41
C GLY A 283 23.83 -4.56 -1.04
N TYR A 284 23.95 -5.50 -1.97
CA TYR A 284 24.10 -5.23 -3.40
C TYR A 284 22.96 -4.33 -3.92
N LEU A 285 21.73 -4.63 -3.53
CA LEU A 285 20.54 -3.90 -3.98
C LEU A 285 20.35 -2.52 -3.33
N ARG A 286 21.13 -2.17 -2.30
CA ARG A 286 21.21 -0.78 -1.77
C ARG A 286 22.27 0.07 -2.47
N HIS A 287 23.34 -0.55 -2.98
CA HIS A 287 24.41 0.16 -3.69
C HIS A 287 24.18 0.24 -5.20
N ARG A 288 23.31 -0.61 -5.75
CA ARG A 288 22.84 -0.54 -7.12
C ARG A 288 21.88 0.63 -7.29
N GLU A 289 22.23 1.56 -8.18
CA GLU A 289 21.30 2.61 -8.63
C GLU A 289 20.04 2.00 -9.27
N PRO A 290 18.86 2.65 -9.14
CA PRO A 290 17.70 2.30 -9.95
C PRO A 290 18.10 2.26 -11.43
N LEU A 291 17.70 1.22 -12.17
CA LEU A 291 17.97 1.17 -13.61
C LEU A 291 17.27 2.35 -14.28
N GLY A 292 18.07 3.33 -14.72
CA GLY A 292 17.62 4.57 -15.35
C GLY A 292 17.00 4.37 -16.72
N TYR A 293 15.83 3.74 -16.78
CA TYR A 293 14.90 3.86 -17.90
C TYR A 293 14.25 5.25 -17.85
N GLY A 294 15.03 6.28 -18.19
CA GLY A 294 14.46 7.45 -18.83
C GLY A 294 13.94 7.00 -20.22
N PRO A 295 12.73 7.41 -20.62
CA PRO A 295 12.23 7.11 -21.96
C PRO A 295 13.03 7.91 -23.02
N PRO A 296 13.23 7.35 -24.22
CA PRO A 296 13.44 8.15 -25.43
C PRO A 296 12.14 8.84 -25.88
#